data_AF-A0A6B3Q7M9-F1
#
_entry.id   AF-A0A6B3Q7M9-F1
#
_cell.length_a   1.000
_cell.length_b   1.000
_cell.length_c   1.000
_cell.angle_alpha   90.00
_cell.angle_beta   90.00
_cell.angle_gamma   90.00
#
_symmetry.space_group_name_H-M   'P 1'
#
loop_
_entity.id
_entity.type
_entity.pdbx_description
1 polymer ?
#
loop_
_entity_poly.entity_id
_entity_poly.type
_entity_poly.pdbx_seq_one_letter_code
_entity_poly.pdbx_strand_id
1 'polypeptide(L)' 'HRTVKYLNNLIEQDHRPIKRRNKFYQSLRTASSTIKGMETIRVIYKKNRRNGTLFGFSVSTEIKVLMGITA' A
#
# COMPACT_ATOMS: atom_id res chain seq x y z
N HIS A 1 26.60 -1.21 -23.06
CA HIS A 1 27.01 -1.35 -21.64
C HIS A 1 26.24 -0.44 -20.67
N ARG A 2 26.13 0.89 -20.91
CA ARG A 2 25.40 1.82 -20.01
C ARG A 2 23.90 1.54 -19.86
N THR A 3 23.20 1.22 -20.94
CA THR A 3 21.74 0.98 -20.93
C THR A 3 21.37 -0.22 -20.07
N VAL A 4 22.11 -1.33 -20.15
CA VAL A 4 21.88 -2.53 -19.33
C VAL A 4 22.07 -2.24 -17.84
N LYS A 5 23.10 -1.47 -17.47
CA LYS A 5 23.34 -1.04 -16.08
C LYS A 5 22.22 -0.13 -15.56
N TYR A 6 21.74 0.79 -16.39
CA TYR A 6 20.61 1.67 -16.04
C TYR A 6 19.32 0.88 -15.82
N LEU A 7 19.00 -0.07 -16.72
CA LEU A 7 17.83 -0.94 -16.58
C LEU A 7 17.92 -1.81 -15.33
N ASN A 8 19.09 -2.39 -15.03
CA ASN A 8 19.29 -3.15 -13.80
C ASN A 8 19.10 -2.30 -12.55
N ASN A 9 19.60 -1.05 -12.54
CA ASN A 9 19.40 -0.14 -11.42
C ASN A 9 17.93 0.22 -11.20
N LEU A 10 17.14 0.40 -12.26
CA LEU A 10 15.70 0.65 -12.15
C LEU A 10 14.98 -0.55 -11.54
N ILE A 11 15.27 -1.76 -12.02
CA ILE A 11 14.69 -3.00 -11.49
C ILE A 11 15.07 -3.19 -10.01
N GLU A 12 16.32 -2.93 -9.65
CA GLU A 12 16.74 -2.99 -8.25
C GLU A 12 16.05 -1.95 -7.38
N GLN A 13 15.88 -0.73 -7.87
CA GLN A 13 15.20 0.34 -7.14
C GLN A 13 13.74 -0.01 -6.88
N ASP A 14 13.03 -0.55 -7.87
CA ASP A 14 11.63 -0.92 -7.75
C ASP A 14 11.40 -2.05 -6.74
N HIS A 15 12.30 -3.03 -6.70
CA HIS A 15 12.18 -4.18 -5.80
C HIS A 15 12.66 -3.92 -4.35
N ARG A 16 13.47 -2.89 -4.10
CA ARG A 16 14.04 -2.59 -2.76
C ARG A 16 12.97 -2.45 -1.65
N PRO A 17 11.86 -1.72 -1.84
CA PRO A 17 10.82 -1.57 -0.82
C PRO A 17 10.18 -2.92 -0.46
N ILE A 18 9.93 -3.78 -1.45
CA ILE A 18 9.33 -5.11 -1.27
C ILE A 18 10.30 -6.01 -0.50
N LYS A 19 11.57 -6.06 -0.91
CA LYS A 19 12.60 -6.85 -0.23
C LYS A 19 12.79 -6.42 1.23
N ARG A 20 12.75 -5.11 1.52
CA ARG A 20 12.82 -4.60 2.90
C ARG A 20 11.63 -5.04 3.75
N ARG A 21 10.42 -5.03 3.20
CA ARG A 21 9.18 -5.44 3.91
C ARG A 21 9.12 -6.95 4.14
N ASN A 22 9.66 -7.75 3.22
CA ASN A 22 9.66 -9.21 3.33
C ASN A 22 10.37 -9.71 4.61
N LYS A 23 11.43 -9.02 5.06
CA LYS A 23 12.14 -9.39 6.29
C LYS A 23 11.28 -9.29 7.57
N PHE A 24 10.18 -8.54 7.54
CA PHE A 24 9.29 -8.35 8.68
C PHE A 24 8.13 -9.36 8.73
N TYR A 25 7.91 -10.15 7.69
CA TYR A 25 6.85 -11.15 7.68
C TYR A 25 7.34 -12.47 8.29
N GLN A 26 6.70 -12.90 9.37
CA GLN A 26 7.05 -14.14 10.06
C GLN A 26 6.48 -15.39 9.38
N SER A 27 5.36 -15.28 8.65
CA SER A 27 4.74 -16.37 7.89
C SER A 27 3.95 -15.86 6.70
N LEU A 28 3.66 -16.73 5.73
CA LEU A 28 2.81 -16.40 4.58
C LEU A 28 1.40 -15.96 4.99
N ARG A 29 0.86 -16.55 6.07
CA ARG A 29 -0.47 -16.22 6.59
C ARG A 29 -0.52 -14.79 7.13
N THR A 30 0.48 -14.40 7.92
CA THR A 30 0.56 -13.04 8.48
C THR A 30 0.93 -12.00 7.42
N ALA A 31 1.77 -12.38 6.44
CA ALA A 31 2.07 -11.56 5.27
C ALA A 31 0.81 -11.25 4.45
N SER A 32 0.02 -12.28 4.14
CA SER A 32 -1.21 -12.17 3.34
C SER A 32 -2.20 -11.18 3.94
N SER A 33 -2.52 -11.31 5.23
CA SER A 33 -3.41 -10.37 5.92
C SER A 33 -2.87 -8.94 5.94
N THR A 34 -1.56 -8.76 6.12
CA THR A 34 -0.91 -7.45 6.15
C THR A 34 -0.96 -6.77 4.78
N ILE A 35 -0.61 -7.50 3.72
CA ILE A 35 -0.65 -7.01 2.33
C ILE A 35 -2.09 -6.60 1.98
N LYS A 36 -3.07 -7.45 2.29
CA LYS A 36 -4.49 -7.17 2.06
C LYS A 36 -4.95 -5.89 2.78
N GLY A 37 -4.50 -5.67 4.01
CA GLY A 37 -4.76 -4.43 4.75
C GLY A 37 -4.16 -3.19 4.06
N MET A 38 -2.90 -3.27 3.62
CA MET A 38 -2.24 -2.16 2.89
C MET A 38 -2.93 -1.85 1.56
N GLU A 39 -3.36 -2.87 0.82
CA GLU A 39 -4.13 -2.71 -0.42
C GLU A 39 -5.49 -2.06 -0.17
N THR A 40 -6.17 -2.46 0.90
CA THR A 40 -7.47 -1.90 1.28
C THR A 40 -7.35 -0.39 1.57
N ILE A 41 -6.36 0.02 2.35
CA ILE A 41 -6.08 1.44 2.63
C ILE A 41 -5.78 2.20 1.33
N ARG A 42 -4.98 1.60 0.44
CA ARG A 42 -4.65 2.21 -0.87
C ARG A 42 -5.87 2.39 -1.75
N VAL A 43 -6.79 1.43 -1.77
CA VAL A 43 -8.05 1.51 -2.52
C VAL A 43 -8.92 2.64 -1.97
N ILE A 44 -9.10 2.71 -0.65
CA ILE A 44 -9.86 3.76 0.02
C ILE A 44 -9.29 5.16 -0.30
N TYR A 45 -7.98 5.30 -0.23
CA TYR A 45 -7.29 6.55 -0.58
C TYR A 45 -7.53 6.93 -2.06
N LYS A 46 -7.37 5.98 -2.99
CA LYS A 46 -7.59 6.24 -4.42
C LYS A 46 -9.05 6.60 -4.72
N LYS A 47 -10.01 5.98 -4.04
CA LYS A 47 -11.44 6.29 -4.16
C LYS A 47 -11.69 7.75 -3.75
N ASN A 48 -11.29 8.13 -2.54
CA ASN A 48 -11.43 9.50 -2.04
C ASN A 48 -10.73 10.55 -2.91
N ARG A 49 -9.53 10.23 -3.43
CA ARG A 49 -8.83 11.09 -4.40
C ARG A 49 -9.65 11.33 -5.68
N ARG A 50 -10.32 10.30 -6.21
CA ARG A 50 -11.18 10.43 -7.40
C ARG A 50 -12.46 11.21 -7.11
N ASN A 51 -12.99 11.09 -5.89
CA ASN A 51 -14.19 11.78 -5.45
C ASN A 51 -13.97 13.25 -5.07
N GLY A 52 -12.73 13.76 -5.09
CA GLY A 52 -12.41 15.14 -4.72
C GLY A 52 -12.45 15.43 -3.22
N THR A 53 -12.73 14.44 -2.38
CA THR A 53 -12.87 14.53 -0.92
C THR A 53 -11.54 14.33 -0.18
N LEU A 54 -10.42 14.69 -0.81
CA LEU A 54 -9.09 14.45 -0.22
C LEU A 54 -8.83 15.35 1.01
N PHE A 55 -9.44 16.54 1.06
CA PHE A 55 -9.38 17.43 2.21
C PHE A 55 -10.20 16.85 3.36
N GLY A 56 -9.57 16.63 4.53
CA GLY A 56 -10.19 15.95 5.66
C GLY A 56 -10.15 14.41 5.61
N PHE A 57 -9.43 13.82 4.64
CA PHE A 57 -9.28 12.37 4.55
C PHE A 57 -8.57 11.81 5.79
N SER A 58 -9.22 10.87 6.46
CA SER A 58 -8.62 10.03 7.50
C SER A 58 -8.93 8.57 7.23
N VAL A 59 -7.89 7.72 7.21
CA VAL A 59 -8.06 6.28 7.01
C VAL A 59 -8.97 5.67 8.08
N SER A 60 -8.87 6.16 9.33
CA SER A 60 -9.67 5.61 10.44
C SER A 60 -11.16 5.96 10.31
N THR A 61 -11.50 7.17 9.83
CA THR A 61 -12.90 7.57 9.63
C THR A 61 -13.51 6.79 8.46
N GLU A 62 -12.78 6.66 7.36
CA GLU A 62 -13.22 5.90 6.19
C GLU A 62 -13.42 4.41 6.49
N ILE A 63 -12.53 3.82 7.30
CA ILE A 63 -12.69 2.43 7.76
C ILE A 63 -13.92 2.31 8.68
N LYS A 64 -14.14 3.25 9.61
CA LYS A 64 -15.34 3.24 10.47
C LYS A 64 -16.62 3.33 9.64
N VAL A 65 -16.67 4.23 8.66
CA VAL A 65 -17.79 4.37 7.72
C VAL A 65 -18.01 3.08 6.93
N LEU A 66 -16.94 2.46 6.40
CA LEU A 66 -17.04 1.18 5.68
C LEU A 66 -17.57 0.04 6.56
N MET A 67 -17.19 0.02 7.82
CA MET A 67 -17.60 -0.99 8.80
C MET A 67 -18.98 -0.70 9.41
N GLY A 68 -19.66 0.38 9.00
CA GLY A 68 -20.95 0.78 9.56
C GLY A 68 -20.87 1.19 11.04
N ILE A 69 -19.67 1.47 11.55
CA ILE A 69 -19.46 1.95 12.90
C ILE A 69 -19.64 3.47 12.85
N THR A 70 -20.83 3.94 13.22
CA THR A 70 -21.09 5.36 13.45
C THR A 70 -20.09 5.90 14.47
N ALA A 71 -19.49 7.05 14.15
CA ALA A 71 -18.62 7.78 15.07
C ALA A 71 -19.39 8.25 16.31
#